data_AF-A0A0F8XDT4-F1
#
_entry.id   AF-A0A0F8XDT4-F1
#
_cell.length_a   1.000
_cell.length_b   1.000
_cell.length_c   1.000
_cell.angle_alpha   90.00
_cell.angle_beta   90.00
_cell.angle_gamma   90.00
#
_symmetry.space_group_name_H-M   'P 1'
#
loop_
_entity.id
_entity.type
_entity.pdbx_description
1 polymer ?
#
loop_
_entity_poly.entity_id
_entity_poly.type
_entity_poly.pdbx_seq_one_letter_code
_entity_poly.pdbx_strand_id
1 'polypeptide(L)'
;DITVHNGDAIDGKGKKSGATEIIESDRNEQVRMASSFLGAIDTKELRLTYGTGYHTGNDEDYEDNLAQVLGCPPPKAVLDLEVNGVILNFKHKVGGSQIPHGRLTAQLRDKLWNDIWAQRGEYPRSDVQFRSHNHYFAYGGNYESLVIATPALQGYGSKFGQRIMSGTVDFGFIHVDIDRQGRLSWEPHILRMPFQPAENI
;
A
#
# COMPACT_ATOMS: atom_id res chain seq x y z
N ASP A 1 -4.40 16.12 9.30
CA ASP A 1 -4.61 14.74 8.84
C ASP A 1 -3.86 14.59 7.54
N ILE A 2 -3.18 13.46 7.40
CA ILE A 2 -2.32 13.15 6.26
C ILE A 2 -2.83 11.83 5.72
N THR A 3 -3.13 11.77 4.43
CA THR A 3 -3.48 10.55 3.73
C THR A 3 -2.27 10.07 2.95
N VAL A 4 -1.91 8.80 3.13
CA VAL A 4 -0.88 8.14 2.33
C VAL A 4 -1.52 7.06 1.48
N HIS A 5 -1.42 7.19 0.16
CA HIS A 5 -1.77 6.11 -0.76
C HIS A 5 -0.48 5.38 -1.18
N ASN A 6 -0.32 4.15 -0.68
CA ASN A 6 0.96 3.44 -0.73
C ASN A 6 1.09 2.56 -1.99
N GLY A 7 1.09 3.18 -3.18
CA GLY A 7 1.38 2.52 -4.46
C GLY A 7 0.23 1.72 -5.09
N ASP A 8 0.44 1.33 -6.36
CA ASP A 8 -0.52 0.60 -7.21
C ASP A 8 -1.91 1.30 -7.28
N ALA A 9 -1.92 2.61 -7.51
CA ALA A 9 -3.14 3.40 -7.63
C ALA A 9 -3.98 3.09 -8.88
N ILE A 10 -3.36 2.45 -9.87
CA ILE A 10 -3.99 2.07 -11.14
C ILE A 10 -3.61 0.64 -11.51
N ASP A 11 -4.42 -0.03 -12.34
CA ASP A 11 -4.17 -1.41 -12.77
C ASP A 11 -3.09 -1.55 -13.84
N GLY A 12 -2.82 -0.47 -14.59
CA GLY A 12 -1.92 -0.49 -15.73
C GLY A 12 -2.52 -1.20 -16.94
N LYS A 13 -1.67 -1.76 -17.80
CA LYS A 13 -2.10 -2.39 -19.08
C LYS A 13 -2.74 -3.78 -18.92
N GLY A 14 -2.73 -4.38 -17.72
CA GLY A 14 -3.27 -5.73 -17.50
C GLY A 14 -2.61 -6.85 -18.34
N LYS A 15 -1.36 -6.68 -18.80
CA LYS A 15 -0.73 -7.60 -19.78
C LYS A 15 -0.69 -9.06 -19.32
N LYS A 16 -0.49 -9.34 -18.02
CA LYS A 16 -0.41 -10.72 -17.50
C LYS A 16 -1.75 -11.44 -17.50
N SER A 17 -2.84 -10.69 -17.38
CA SER A 17 -4.21 -11.23 -17.42
C SER A 17 -4.85 -11.09 -18.81
N GLY A 18 -4.16 -10.51 -19.79
CA GLY A 18 -4.75 -10.21 -21.09
C GLY A 18 -5.80 -9.10 -21.02
N ALA A 19 -5.69 -8.20 -20.05
CA ALA A 19 -6.63 -7.09 -19.78
C ALA A 19 -8.08 -7.50 -19.47
N THR A 20 -8.36 -8.79 -19.21
CA THR A 20 -9.74 -9.24 -18.96
C THR A 20 -10.25 -8.93 -17.54
N GLU A 21 -9.42 -8.33 -16.69
CA GLU A 21 -9.75 -8.02 -15.28
C GLU A 21 -9.69 -6.53 -14.96
N ILE A 22 -9.24 -5.71 -15.91
CA ILE A 22 -9.14 -4.26 -15.71
C ILE A 22 -10.47 -3.62 -16.09
N ILE A 23 -10.91 -2.65 -15.29
CA ILE A 23 -12.16 -1.92 -15.54
C ILE A 23 -12.02 -1.02 -16.77
N GLU A 24 -10.84 -0.43 -16.92
CA GLU A 24 -10.49 0.50 -17.99
C GLU A 24 -9.08 0.18 -18.48
N SER A 25 -8.84 0.27 -19.78
CA SER A 25 -7.57 -0.03 -20.43
C SER A 25 -6.70 1.21 -20.69
N ASP A 26 -7.30 2.38 -20.82
CA ASP A 26 -6.58 3.65 -20.92
C ASP A 26 -6.05 4.07 -19.54
N ARG A 27 -4.73 4.10 -19.40
CA ARG A 27 -4.06 4.48 -18.14
C ARG A 27 -4.33 5.94 -17.75
N ASN A 28 -4.58 6.84 -18.70
CA ASN A 28 -4.96 8.21 -18.37
C ASN A 28 -6.37 8.27 -17.77
N GLU A 29 -7.28 7.43 -18.25
CA GLU A 29 -8.61 7.31 -17.67
C GLU A 29 -8.54 6.62 -16.29
N GLN A 30 -7.69 5.60 -16.12
CA GLN A 30 -7.41 5.03 -14.80
C GLN A 30 -6.87 6.09 -13.83
N VAL A 31 -5.97 6.98 -14.27
CA VAL A 31 -5.50 8.12 -13.46
C VAL A 31 -6.65 9.06 -13.10
N ARG A 32 -7.56 9.36 -14.03
CA ARG A 32 -8.75 10.18 -13.71
C ARG A 32 -9.63 9.50 -12.66
N MET A 33 -9.89 8.21 -12.80
CA MET A 33 -10.66 7.43 -11.82
C MET A 33 -9.99 7.46 -10.45
N ALA A 34 -8.69 7.19 -10.37
CA ALA A 34 -7.91 7.24 -9.13
C ALA A 34 -7.91 8.65 -8.53
N SER A 35 -7.78 9.69 -9.36
CA SER A 35 -7.79 11.09 -8.91
C SER A 35 -9.16 11.51 -8.36
N SER A 36 -10.25 11.02 -8.95
CA SER A 36 -11.61 11.27 -8.47
C SER A 36 -11.82 10.63 -7.09
N PHE A 37 -11.35 9.39 -6.92
CA PHE A 37 -11.42 8.69 -5.64
C PHE A 37 -10.56 9.37 -4.56
N LEU A 38 -9.27 9.61 -4.84
CA LEU A 38 -8.35 10.19 -3.87
C LEU A 38 -8.67 11.67 -3.58
N GLY A 39 -9.14 12.41 -4.57
CA GLY A 39 -9.54 13.82 -4.42
C GLY A 39 -10.84 14.02 -3.64
N ALA A 40 -11.63 12.97 -3.47
CA ALA A 40 -12.83 13.00 -2.61
C ALA A 40 -12.50 12.83 -1.12
N ILE A 41 -11.26 12.47 -0.75
CA ILE A 41 -10.83 12.29 0.63
C ILE A 41 -10.57 13.67 1.25
N ASP A 42 -11.32 14.03 2.28
CA ASP A 42 -11.07 15.25 3.06
C ASP A 42 -9.79 15.06 3.90
N THR A 43 -8.69 15.64 3.42
CA THR A 43 -7.38 15.54 4.04
C THR A 43 -6.61 16.84 3.87
N LYS A 44 -5.76 17.17 4.85
CA LYS A 44 -4.91 18.37 4.76
C LYS A 44 -3.73 18.16 3.82
N GLU A 45 -3.34 16.90 3.66
CA GLU A 45 -2.16 16.52 2.94
C GLU A 45 -2.32 15.12 2.34
N LEU A 46 -2.08 15.01 1.03
CA LEU A 46 -1.97 13.73 0.34
C LEU A 46 -0.51 13.43 0.01
N ARG A 47 -0.10 12.18 0.22
CA ARG A 47 1.22 11.64 -0.13
C ARG A 47 1.06 10.32 -0.87
N LEU A 48 1.87 10.12 -1.90
CA LEU A 48 1.89 8.92 -2.72
C LEU A 48 3.24 8.21 -2.61
N THR A 49 3.23 6.89 -2.75
CA THR A 49 4.44 6.11 -3.05
C THR A 49 4.31 5.40 -4.39
N TYR A 50 5.44 5.05 -5.00
CA TYR A 50 5.41 4.27 -6.24
C TYR A 50 4.97 2.83 -5.97
N GLY A 51 4.11 2.33 -6.87
CA GLY A 51 3.67 0.96 -6.95
C GLY A 51 4.72 0.01 -7.50
N THR A 52 4.26 -1.07 -8.11
CA THR A 52 5.11 -2.01 -8.84
C THR A 52 5.17 -1.63 -10.32
N GLY A 53 6.35 -1.80 -10.94
CA GLY A 53 6.51 -1.51 -12.38
C GLY A 53 5.53 -2.25 -13.31
N TYR A 54 4.90 -3.34 -12.85
CA TYR A 54 3.84 -4.03 -13.58
C TYR A 54 2.60 -3.16 -13.78
N HIS A 55 2.18 -2.45 -12.73
CA HIS A 55 1.00 -1.60 -12.75
C HIS A 55 1.34 -0.23 -13.32
N THR A 56 2.50 0.31 -12.95
CA THR A 56 2.68 1.74 -13.11
C THR A 56 3.95 2.21 -13.80
N GLY A 57 4.94 1.38 -14.12
CA GLY A 57 6.31 1.90 -14.30
C GLY A 57 7.28 1.21 -15.28
N ASN A 58 6.88 0.25 -16.11
CA ASN A 58 7.87 -0.36 -17.03
C ASN A 58 8.29 0.56 -18.20
N ASP A 59 7.40 1.44 -18.65
CA ASP A 59 7.66 2.39 -19.77
C ASP A 59 7.56 3.86 -19.32
N GLU A 60 6.73 4.16 -18.32
CA GLU A 60 6.33 5.49 -17.81
C GLU A 60 5.77 5.28 -16.39
N ASP A 61 5.97 6.22 -15.44
CA ASP A 61 5.46 6.18 -14.06
C ASP A 61 4.13 6.95 -13.90
N TYR A 62 2.99 6.26 -13.92
CA TYR A 62 1.67 6.91 -13.90
C TYR A 62 1.29 7.53 -12.55
N GLU A 63 1.95 7.15 -11.45
CA GLU A 63 1.75 7.87 -10.18
C GLU A 63 2.29 9.31 -10.24
N ASP A 64 3.25 9.63 -11.12
CA ASP A 64 3.68 11.02 -11.31
C ASP A 64 2.56 11.86 -11.92
N ASN A 65 1.88 11.32 -12.93
CA ASN A 65 0.71 11.96 -13.54
C ASN A 65 -0.42 12.13 -12.52
N LEU A 66 -0.66 11.10 -11.70
CA LEU A 66 -1.65 11.15 -10.64
C LEU A 66 -1.33 12.23 -9.60
N ALA A 67 -0.06 12.32 -9.16
CA ALA A 67 0.38 13.36 -8.24
C ALA A 67 0.17 14.76 -8.81
N GLN A 68 0.48 14.95 -10.10
CA GLN A 68 0.30 16.21 -10.80
C GLN A 68 -1.20 16.61 -10.86
N VAL A 69 -2.09 15.67 -11.19
CA VAL A 69 -3.54 15.92 -11.25
C VAL A 69 -4.10 16.27 -9.87
N LEU A 70 -3.62 15.60 -8.82
CA LEU A 70 -4.07 15.83 -7.44
C LEU A 70 -3.40 17.05 -6.78
N GLY A 71 -2.40 17.66 -7.42
CA GLY A 71 -1.65 18.78 -6.87
C GLY A 71 -0.84 18.42 -5.61
N CYS A 72 -0.50 17.14 -5.42
CA CYS A 72 0.31 16.69 -4.29
C CYS A 72 1.79 16.55 -4.69
N PRO A 73 2.72 16.42 -3.72
CA PRO A 73 4.12 16.19 -4.04
C PRO A 73 4.34 14.92 -4.87
N PRO A 74 5.43 14.85 -5.66
CA PRO A 74 5.77 13.66 -6.42
C PRO A 74 5.86 12.42 -5.52
N PRO A 75 5.46 11.24 -6.01
CA PRO A 75 5.55 10.00 -5.27
C PRO A 75 6.99 9.69 -4.84
N LYS A 76 7.13 8.92 -3.76
CA LYS A 76 8.43 8.44 -3.29
C LYS A 76 8.52 6.91 -3.40
N ALA A 77 9.70 6.40 -3.74
CA ALA A 77 9.94 4.95 -3.70
C ALA A 77 9.88 4.41 -2.25
N VAL A 78 10.36 5.21 -1.31
CA VAL A 78 10.24 5.03 0.13
C VAL A 78 9.91 6.40 0.72
N LEU A 79 8.82 6.48 1.48
CA LEU A 79 8.38 7.70 2.15
C LEU A 79 8.59 7.54 3.66
N ASP A 80 9.44 8.39 4.23
CA ASP A 80 9.54 8.57 5.67
C ASP A 80 8.74 9.83 6.07
N LEU A 81 7.81 9.67 7.01
CA LEU A 81 6.98 10.74 7.53
C LEU A 81 7.16 10.82 9.04
N GLU A 82 7.65 11.96 9.52
CA GLU A 82 7.75 12.23 10.95
C GLU A 82 6.52 13.01 11.43
N VAL A 83 5.82 12.47 12.43
CA VAL A 83 4.67 13.12 13.07
C VAL A 83 4.87 13.07 14.57
N ASN A 84 5.01 14.24 15.20
CA ASN A 84 5.20 14.39 16.65
C ASN A 84 6.30 13.46 17.22
N GLY A 85 7.41 13.31 16.48
CA GLY A 85 8.55 12.47 16.86
C GLY A 85 8.42 10.98 16.55
N VAL A 86 7.33 10.54 15.92
CA VAL A 86 7.15 9.17 15.45
C VAL A 86 7.44 9.10 13.94
N ILE A 87 8.31 8.18 13.54
CA ILE A 87 8.73 7.99 12.15
C ILE A 87 7.95 6.83 11.53
N LEU A 88 7.07 7.17 10.60
CA LEU A 88 6.28 6.26 9.79
C LEU A 88 6.97 6.05 8.45
N ASN A 89 7.26 4.79 8.10
CA ASN A 89 7.95 4.44 6.86
C ASN A 89 7.02 3.65 5.92
N PHE A 90 6.77 4.21 4.75
CA PHE A 90 5.91 3.62 3.72
C PHE A 90 6.75 3.17 2.53
N LYS A 91 6.48 1.94 2.09
CA LYS A 91 7.02 1.34 0.87
C LYS A 91 5.96 0.38 0.36
N HIS A 92 5.64 0.45 -0.92
CA HIS A 92 4.57 -0.37 -1.47
C HIS A 92 4.90 -1.86 -1.43
N LYS A 93 5.91 -2.27 -2.20
CA LYS A 93 6.17 -3.69 -2.47
C LYS A 93 7.01 -4.35 -1.36
N VAL A 94 6.53 -5.49 -0.90
CA VAL A 94 7.28 -6.46 -0.08
C VAL A 94 6.93 -7.88 -0.53
N GLY A 95 7.77 -8.88 -0.20
CA GLY A 95 7.41 -10.27 -0.44
C GLY A 95 6.19 -10.69 0.38
N GLY A 96 5.30 -11.49 -0.19
CA GLY A 96 4.16 -12.09 0.51
C GLY A 96 4.39 -13.56 0.85
N SER A 97 3.51 -14.12 1.67
CA SER A 97 3.44 -15.56 1.92
C SER A 97 2.00 -16.05 1.90
N GLN A 98 1.77 -17.20 1.27
CA GLN A 98 0.48 -17.91 1.31
C GLN A 98 0.33 -18.74 2.60
N ILE A 99 1.42 -18.94 3.34
CA ILE A 99 1.39 -19.65 4.63
C ILE A 99 1.05 -18.61 5.72
N PRO A 100 -0.05 -18.78 6.49
CA PRO A 100 -0.52 -17.77 7.44
C PRO A 100 0.54 -17.25 8.42
N HIS A 101 1.33 -18.15 9.02
CA HIS A 101 2.38 -17.77 9.97
C HIS A 101 3.65 -17.17 9.31
N GLY A 102 3.76 -17.23 7.98
CA GLY A 102 4.86 -16.63 7.23
C GLY A 102 4.53 -15.26 6.64
N ARG A 103 3.31 -14.74 6.83
CA ARG A 103 2.80 -13.53 6.17
C ARG A 103 3.57 -12.24 6.48
N LEU A 104 4.31 -12.22 7.58
CA LEU A 104 5.09 -11.07 8.05
C LEU A 104 6.61 -11.23 7.95
N THR A 105 7.10 -12.39 7.51
CA THR A 105 8.55 -12.68 7.52
C THR A 105 9.34 -11.67 6.68
N ALA A 106 8.84 -11.32 5.50
CA ALA A 106 9.52 -10.36 4.62
C ALA A 106 9.47 -8.93 5.17
N GLN A 107 8.36 -8.55 5.80
CA GLN A 107 8.14 -7.25 6.41
C GLN A 107 9.04 -7.05 7.63
N LEU A 108 9.12 -8.04 8.52
CA LEU A 108 10.00 -8.02 9.68
C LEU A 108 11.48 -7.99 9.26
N ARG A 109 11.84 -8.69 8.19
CA ARG A 109 13.18 -8.61 7.60
C ARG A 109 13.47 -7.20 7.06
N ASP A 110 12.53 -6.57 6.35
CA ASP A 110 12.68 -5.19 5.87
C ASP A 110 12.82 -4.20 7.05
N LYS A 111 12.14 -4.44 8.18
CA LYS A 111 12.33 -3.66 9.41
C LYS A 111 13.73 -3.80 9.99
N LEU A 112 14.23 -5.03 10.08
CA LEU A 112 15.61 -5.30 10.53
C LEU A 112 16.63 -4.56 9.65
N TRP A 113 16.44 -4.55 8.33
CA TRP A 113 17.32 -3.79 7.43
C TRP A 113 17.24 -2.28 7.66
N ASN A 114 16.06 -1.73 7.93
CA ASN A 114 15.93 -0.32 8.31
C ASN A 114 16.70 -0.01 9.60
N ASP A 115 16.64 -0.86 10.63
CA ASP A 115 17.42 -0.67 11.85
C ASP A 115 18.93 -0.69 11.58
N ILE A 116 19.40 -1.63 10.74
CA ILE A 116 20.81 -1.73 10.35
C ILE A 116 21.25 -0.47 9.57
N TRP A 117 20.43 0.02 8.64
CA TRP A 117 20.73 1.25 7.89
C TRP A 117 20.73 2.49 8.77
N ALA A 118 19.82 2.55 9.75
CA ALA A 118 19.79 3.64 10.73
C ALA A 118 21.02 3.64 11.64
N GLN A 119 21.49 2.47 12.07
CA GLN A 119 22.75 2.34 12.82
C GLN A 119 23.96 2.82 12.02
N ARG A 120 23.91 2.75 10.68
CA ARG A 120 24.95 3.28 9.79
C ARG A 120 24.79 4.77 9.48
N GLY A 121 23.70 5.41 9.91
CA GLY A 121 23.39 6.79 9.56
C GLY A 121 22.92 6.99 8.12
N GLU A 122 22.50 5.93 7.43
CA GLU A 122 22.08 5.98 6.03
C GLU A 122 20.58 6.30 5.87
N TYR A 123 19.76 5.93 6.87
CA TYR A 123 18.30 6.13 6.87
C TYR A 123 17.80 6.47 8.28
N PRO A 124 16.64 7.13 8.42
CA PRO A 124 15.99 7.27 9.73
C PRO A 124 15.55 5.90 10.27
N ARG A 125 15.64 5.72 11.59
CA ARG A 125 15.07 4.54 12.27
C ARG A 125 13.55 4.71 12.30
N SER A 126 12.82 3.82 11.63
CA SER A 126 11.35 3.85 11.65
C SER A 126 10.79 3.19 12.91
N ASP A 127 9.76 3.81 13.48
CA ASP A 127 8.96 3.26 14.58
C ASP A 127 7.86 2.33 14.04
N VAL A 128 7.25 2.74 12.92
CA VAL A 128 6.21 1.96 12.24
C VAL A 128 6.51 1.83 10.75
N GLN A 129 6.39 0.61 10.23
CA GLN A 129 6.51 0.33 8.79
C GLN A 129 5.20 -0.11 8.18
N PHE A 130 4.83 0.50 7.07
CA PHE A 130 3.68 0.12 6.26
C PHE A 130 4.16 -0.49 4.94
N ARG A 131 3.68 -1.69 4.65
CA ARG A 131 3.90 -2.40 3.40
C ARG A 131 2.57 -2.81 2.79
N SER A 132 2.47 -2.79 1.48
CA SER A 132 1.22 -3.08 0.76
C SER A 132 1.45 -4.25 -0.20
N HIS A 133 0.80 -4.26 -1.37
CA HIS A 133 0.95 -5.26 -2.45
C HIS A 133 0.42 -6.69 -2.18
N ASN A 134 0.34 -7.14 -0.93
CA ASN A 134 0.03 -8.54 -0.62
C ASN A 134 -1.47 -8.86 -0.46
N HIS A 135 -2.33 -7.83 -0.44
CA HIS A 135 -3.80 -7.93 -0.35
C HIS A 135 -4.36 -8.63 0.88
N TYR A 136 -3.54 -8.82 1.92
CA TYR A 136 -4.00 -9.27 3.23
C TYR A 136 -3.48 -8.31 4.30
N PHE A 137 -4.26 -8.17 5.36
CA PHE A 137 -3.87 -7.44 6.54
C PHE A 137 -3.09 -8.37 7.49
N ALA A 138 -1.96 -7.89 7.98
CA ALA A 138 -1.20 -8.54 9.04
C ALA A 138 -0.37 -7.49 9.77
N TYR A 139 -0.11 -7.71 11.05
CA TYR A 139 0.76 -6.82 11.84
C TYR A 139 1.61 -7.62 12.82
N GLY A 140 2.80 -7.12 13.12
CA GLY A 140 3.72 -7.73 14.06
C GLY A 140 4.87 -6.81 14.41
N GLY A 141 5.72 -7.23 15.34
CA GLY A 141 6.82 -6.40 15.81
C GLY A 141 7.20 -6.75 17.24
N ASN A 142 7.77 -5.77 17.94
CA ASN A 142 8.20 -5.88 19.32
C ASN A 142 7.90 -4.56 20.06
N TYR A 143 8.43 -4.41 21.27
CA TYR A 143 8.23 -3.20 22.06
C TYR A 143 8.72 -1.92 21.36
N GLU A 144 9.77 -2.04 20.53
CA GLU A 144 10.42 -0.89 19.88
C GLU A 144 9.89 -0.62 18.46
N SER A 145 9.07 -1.51 17.90
CA SER A 145 8.69 -1.41 16.50
C SER A 145 7.41 -2.12 16.13
N LEU A 146 6.70 -1.53 15.18
CA LEU A 146 5.50 -2.09 14.58
C LEU A 146 5.68 -2.19 13.06
N VAL A 147 5.22 -3.30 12.49
CA VAL A 147 5.17 -3.48 11.05
C VAL A 147 3.78 -3.93 10.66
N ILE A 148 3.20 -3.27 9.66
CA ILE A 148 1.85 -3.48 9.17
C ILE A 148 1.91 -3.79 7.67
N ALA A 149 1.39 -4.94 7.29
CA ALA A 149 0.92 -5.20 5.94
C ALA A 149 -0.49 -4.62 5.81
N THR A 150 -0.67 -3.60 4.97
CA THR A 150 -1.95 -2.91 4.82
C THR A 150 -2.95 -3.79 4.07
N PRO A 151 -4.26 -3.66 4.36
CA PRO A 151 -5.29 -4.18 3.47
C PRO A 151 -5.17 -3.57 2.06
N ALA A 152 -5.83 -4.18 1.09
CA ALA A 152 -5.94 -3.67 -0.26
C ALA A 152 -7.21 -2.83 -0.45
N LEU A 153 -7.23 -2.03 -1.51
CA LEU A 153 -8.46 -1.44 -2.07
C LEU A 153 -8.93 -2.19 -3.32
N GLN A 154 -8.45 -3.42 -3.50
CA GLN A 154 -8.84 -4.34 -4.57
C GLN A 154 -9.39 -5.63 -3.95
N GLY A 155 -10.65 -5.94 -4.25
CA GLY A 155 -11.35 -7.13 -3.73
C GLY A 155 -11.04 -8.42 -4.51
N TYR A 156 -11.86 -9.46 -4.28
CA TYR A 156 -11.68 -10.77 -4.92
C TYR A 156 -11.87 -10.78 -6.43
N GLY A 157 -12.55 -9.80 -7.04
CA GLY A 157 -13.01 -9.86 -8.43
C GLY A 157 -11.93 -9.94 -9.52
N SER A 158 -10.64 -9.80 -9.19
CA SER A 158 -9.54 -10.00 -10.14
C SER A 158 -9.06 -11.45 -10.19
N LYS A 159 -8.31 -11.83 -11.23
CA LYS A 159 -7.70 -13.16 -11.32
C LYS A 159 -6.77 -13.44 -10.14
N PHE A 160 -6.14 -12.39 -9.60
CA PHE A 160 -5.33 -12.53 -8.39
C PHE A 160 -6.17 -12.99 -7.21
N GLY A 161 -7.28 -12.31 -6.93
CA GLY A 161 -8.21 -12.64 -5.85
C GLY A 161 -8.91 -13.99 -6.03
N GLN A 162 -9.25 -14.38 -7.27
CA GLN A 162 -9.97 -15.62 -7.55
C GLN A 162 -9.08 -16.86 -7.71
N ARG A 163 -7.88 -16.73 -8.31
CA ARG A 163 -7.09 -17.87 -8.80
C ARG A 163 -5.72 -18.02 -8.15
N ILE A 164 -5.15 -16.95 -7.60
CA ILE A 164 -3.77 -16.94 -7.09
C ILE A 164 -3.75 -17.02 -5.57
N MET A 165 -4.68 -16.34 -4.90
CA MET A 165 -4.73 -16.35 -3.44
C MET A 165 -5.21 -17.69 -2.88
N SER A 166 -4.36 -18.31 -2.06
CA SER A 166 -4.74 -19.45 -1.21
C SER A 166 -5.34 -19.00 0.12
N GLY A 167 -5.37 -17.68 0.38
CA GLY A 167 -5.90 -17.07 1.60
C GLY A 167 -6.94 -15.99 1.31
N THR A 168 -7.38 -15.29 2.35
CA THR A 168 -8.34 -14.19 2.24
C THR A 168 -7.71 -12.92 1.69
N VAL A 169 -8.51 -12.14 0.96
CA VAL A 169 -8.26 -10.74 0.63
C VAL A 169 -8.92 -9.86 1.70
N ASP A 170 -8.17 -8.93 2.26
CA ASP A 170 -8.65 -7.96 3.23
C ASP A 170 -8.79 -6.60 2.54
N PHE A 171 -10.03 -6.12 2.39
CA PHE A 171 -10.34 -4.84 1.76
C PHE A 171 -10.46 -3.75 2.83
N GLY A 172 -9.78 -2.62 2.70
CA GLY A 172 -9.87 -1.55 3.69
C GLY A 172 -8.70 -0.59 3.71
N PHE A 173 -8.57 0.11 4.84
CA PHE A 173 -7.46 1.04 5.12
C PHE A 173 -7.10 1.03 6.61
N ILE A 174 -5.99 1.68 6.96
CA ILE A 174 -5.54 1.83 8.34
C ILE A 174 -5.65 3.30 8.74
N HIS A 175 -6.20 3.55 9.92
CA HIS A 175 -6.19 4.85 10.57
C HIS A 175 -5.12 4.86 11.67
N VAL A 176 -4.31 5.92 11.73
CA VAL A 176 -3.22 6.07 12.71
C VAL A 176 -3.38 7.43 13.38
N ASP A 177 -3.52 7.41 14.70
CA ASP A 177 -3.59 8.58 15.55
C ASP A 177 -2.27 8.74 16.32
N ILE A 178 -1.59 9.86 16.11
CA ILE A 178 -0.39 10.23 16.88
C ILE A 178 -0.66 11.55 17.59
N ASP A 179 -0.73 11.50 18.92
CA ASP A 179 -0.98 12.70 19.71
C ASP A 179 0.25 13.61 19.79
N ARG A 180 0.08 14.79 20.40
CA ARG A 180 1.15 15.80 20.54
C ARG A 180 2.35 15.33 21.38
N GLN A 181 2.22 14.22 22.09
CA GLN A 181 3.26 13.62 22.93
C GLN A 181 3.95 12.44 22.22
N GLY A 182 3.60 12.18 20.95
CA GLY A 182 4.14 11.07 20.18
C GLY A 182 3.55 9.72 20.56
N ARG A 183 2.43 9.67 21.29
CA ARG A 183 1.75 8.40 21.57
C ARG A 183 0.97 7.97 20.34
N LEU A 184 1.30 6.78 19.85
CA LEU A 184 0.69 6.19 18.68
C LEU A 184 -0.43 5.21 19.06
N SER A 185 -1.56 5.34 18.39
CA SER A 185 -2.63 4.34 18.32
C SER A 185 -3.04 4.12 16.87
N TRP A 186 -3.59 2.96 16.55
CA TRP A 186 -3.96 2.63 15.18
C TRP A 186 -5.15 1.67 15.15
N GLU A 187 -5.95 1.76 14.09
CA GLU A 187 -7.14 0.94 13.88
C GLU A 187 -7.21 0.48 12.41
N PRO A 188 -7.41 -0.83 12.15
CA PRO A 188 -7.69 -1.31 10.81
C PRO A 188 -9.20 -1.24 10.51
N HIS A 189 -9.57 -0.50 9.46
CA HIS A 189 -10.94 -0.46 8.96
C HIS A 189 -11.09 -1.47 7.82
N ILE A 190 -11.39 -2.73 8.17
CA ILE A 190 -11.46 -3.84 7.22
C ILE A 190 -12.92 -4.19 6.92
N LEU A 191 -13.27 -4.11 5.63
CA LEU A 191 -14.50 -4.68 5.10
C LEU A 191 -14.23 -6.11 4.64
N ARG A 192 -14.83 -7.08 5.34
CA ARG A 192 -14.78 -8.48 4.93
C ARG A 192 -15.78 -8.71 3.79
N MET A 193 -15.26 -8.77 2.56
CA MET A 193 -16.08 -9.10 1.40
C MET A 193 -16.39 -10.61 1.38
N PRO A 194 -17.60 -11.03 0.97
CA PRO A 194 -17.87 -12.43 0.70
C PRO A 194 -16.96 -12.91 -0.44
N PHE A 195 -16.51 -14.16 -0.36
CA PHE A 195 -15.75 -14.77 -1.43
C PHE A 195 -16.60 -14.81 -2.71
N GLN A 196 -16.08 -14.26 -3.80
CA GLN A 196 -16.71 -14.33 -5.12
C GLN A 196 -16.00 -15.43 -5.92
N PRO A 197 -16.62 -16.62 -6.09
CA PRO A 197 -16.06 -17.62 -6.98
C PRO A 197 -15.98 -17.06 -8.40
N ALA A 198 -15.01 -17.53 -9.19
CA ALA A 198 -14.98 -17.20 -10.60
C ALA A 198 -16.27 -17.73 -11.26
N GLU A 199 -17.18 -16.83 -11.63
CA GLU A 199 -18.33 -17.21 -12.47
C GLU A 199 -17.79 -17.57 -13.85
N ASN A 200 -18.24 -18.70 -14.39
CA ASN A 200 -17.90 -19.10 -15.76
C ASN A 200 -18.48 -18.05 -16.71
N ILE A 201 -17.61 -17.18 -17.23
CA ILE A 201 -17.92 -16.27 -18.34
C ILE A 201 -17.92 -17.08 -19.63
#